data_AF-Q8I6R1-F1
#
_entry.id   AF-Q8I6R1-F1
#
_cell.length_a   1.000
_cell.length_b   1.000
_cell.length_c   1.000
_cell.angle_alpha   90.00
_cell.angle_beta   90.00
_cell.angle_gamma   90.00
#
_symmetry.space_group_name_H-M   'P 1'
#
loop_
_entity.id
_entity.type
_entity.pdbx_description
1 polymer ?
#
loop_
_entity_poly.entity_id
_entity_poly.type
_entity_poly.pdbx_seq_one_letter_code
_entity_poly.pdbx_strand_id
1 'polypeptide(L)'
;MRLWFVLLLGSLLSGQCISSDDAFKKLEACGVSLFSFWMTRLQQQIEDFSACKQFNDGNSDPNCRGSIESATIDLQQAFSDYGECIRDIR
;
A
#
# COMPACT_ATOMS: atom_id res chain seq x y z
N MET A 1 9.65 -44.45 -12.32
CA MET A 1 8.74 -43.78 -13.28
C MET A 1 7.91 -42.70 -12.58
N ARG A 2 8.50 -41.58 -12.14
CA ARG A 2 7.78 -40.55 -11.35
C ARG A 2 8.26 -39.10 -11.57
N LEU A 3 8.90 -38.80 -12.70
CA LEU A 3 9.43 -37.45 -12.99
C LEU A 3 8.79 -36.76 -14.21
N TRP A 4 7.90 -37.43 -14.94
CA TRP A 4 7.26 -36.85 -16.13
C TRP A 4 6.11 -35.88 -15.80
N PHE A 5 5.45 -36.03 -14.66
CA PHE A 5 4.34 -35.16 -14.25
C PHE A 5 4.80 -33.73 -13.94
N VAL A 6 6.03 -33.56 -13.43
CA VAL A 6 6.56 -32.22 -13.08
C VAL A 6 6.91 -31.41 -14.33
N LEU A 7 7.38 -32.07 -15.39
CA LEU A 7 7.69 -31.41 -16.67
C LEU A 7 6.43 -31.02 -17.46
N LEU A 8 5.35 -31.81 -17.36
CA LEU A 8 4.06 -31.48 -17.99
C LEU A 8 3.30 -30.35 -17.28
N LEU A 9 3.46 -30.21 -15.96
CA LEU A 9 2.93 -29.06 -15.21
C LEU A 9 3.69 -27.76 -15.52
N GLY A 10 5.00 -27.86 -15.84
CA GLY A 10 5.82 -26.71 -16.23
C GLY A 10 5.40 -26.08 -17.56
N SER A 11 4.91 -26.87 -18.51
CA SER A 11 4.48 -26.36 -19.83
C SER A 11 3.02 -25.87 -19.88
N LEU A 12 2.19 -26.22 -18.89
CA LEU A 12 0.82 -25.70 -18.76
C LEU A 12 0.75 -24.31 -18.12
N LEU A 13 1.81 -23.89 -17.42
CA LEU A 13 1.91 -22.55 -16.81
C LEU A 13 2.56 -21.51 -17.73
N SER A 14 3.16 -21.92 -18.86
CA SER A 14 3.78 -21.01 -19.83
C SER A 14 2.77 -20.34 -20.78
N GLY A 15 1.47 -20.63 -20.63
CA GLY A 15 0.42 -20.26 -21.57
C GLY A 15 -0.51 -19.13 -21.14
N GLN A 16 -0.33 -18.50 -19.99
CA GLN A 16 -1.07 -17.29 -19.68
C GLN A 16 -0.25 -16.09 -20.15
N CYS A 17 -0.44 -15.74 -21.42
CA CYS A 17 -0.34 -14.36 -21.84
C CYS A 17 -1.31 -13.58 -20.94
N ILE A 18 -0.81 -13.12 -19.79
CA ILE A 18 -1.46 -12.07 -19.01
C ILE A 18 -1.44 -10.89 -19.96
N SER A 19 -2.56 -10.71 -20.66
CA SER A 19 -2.83 -9.47 -21.37
C SER A 19 -2.48 -8.35 -20.41
N SER A 20 -1.53 -7.50 -20.80
CA SER A 20 -1.16 -6.29 -20.04
C SER A 20 -2.30 -5.26 -20.02
N ASP A 21 -3.49 -5.65 -20.46
CA ASP A 21 -4.75 -4.90 -20.51
C ASP A 21 -5.86 -5.53 -19.68
N ASP A 22 -5.53 -6.40 -18.72
CA ASP A 22 -6.51 -6.83 -17.73
C ASP A 22 -6.78 -5.67 -16.75
N ALA A 23 -7.85 -4.91 -17.02
CA ALA A 23 -8.35 -3.84 -16.18
C ALA A 23 -8.51 -4.28 -14.71
N PHE A 24 -8.84 -5.56 -14.47
CA PHE A 24 -8.96 -6.11 -13.13
C PHE A 24 -7.60 -6.15 -12.41
N LYS A 25 -6.52 -6.55 -13.11
CA LYS A 25 -5.17 -6.56 -12.53
C LYS A 25 -4.63 -5.17 -12.27
N LYS A 26 -4.94 -4.20 -13.15
CA LYS A 26 -4.59 -2.80 -12.91
C LYS A 26 -5.33 -2.26 -11.67
N LEU A 27 -6.62 -2.59 -11.51
CA LEU A 27 -7.41 -2.17 -10.35
C LEU A 27 -6.88 -2.80 -9.05
N GLU A 28 -6.55 -4.09 -9.09
CA GLU A 28 -5.91 -4.78 -7.98
C GLU A 28 -4.58 -4.12 -7.61
N ALA A 29 -3.73 -3.79 -8.60
CA ALA A 29 -2.45 -3.12 -8.36
C ALA A 29 -2.64 -1.74 -7.72
N CYS A 30 -3.58 -0.92 -8.20
CA CYS A 30 -3.92 0.37 -7.57
C CYS A 30 -4.38 0.18 -6.12
N GLY A 31 -5.24 -0.81 -5.86
CA GLY A 31 -5.76 -1.10 -4.52
C GLY A 31 -4.69 -1.60 -3.55
N VAL A 32 -3.83 -2.51 -4.00
CA VAL A 32 -2.68 -3.01 -3.22
C VAL A 32 -1.73 -1.87 -2.90
N SER A 33 -1.42 -1.01 -3.87
CA SER A 33 -0.56 0.16 -3.66
C SER A 33 -1.12 1.10 -2.58
N LEU A 34 -2.41 1.44 -2.65
CA LEU A 34 -3.08 2.26 -1.62
C LEU A 34 -3.01 1.60 -0.24
N PHE A 35 -3.38 0.31 -0.16
CA PHE A 35 -3.39 -0.43 1.11
C PHE A 35 -1.99 -0.52 1.74
N SER A 36 -0.97 -0.83 0.94
CA SER A 36 0.41 -0.89 1.42
C SER A 36 0.87 0.47 1.95
N PHE A 37 0.62 1.55 1.22
CA PHE A 37 0.97 2.90 1.67
C PHE A 37 0.27 3.26 2.99
N TRP A 38 -1.03 2.99 3.06
CA TRP A 38 -1.84 3.22 4.26
C TRP A 38 -1.29 2.52 5.49
N MET A 39 -1.01 1.22 5.38
CA MET A 39 -0.49 0.43 6.49
C MET A 39 0.85 0.95 6.98
N THR A 40 1.78 1.24 6.06
CA THR A 40 3.08 1.81 6.40
C THR A 40 2.93 3.17 7.06
N ARG A 41 2.10 4.06 6.50
CA ARG A 41 1.98 5.42 7.02
C ARG A 41 1.32 5.47 8.40
N LEU A 42 0.30 4.63 8.64
CA LEU A 42 -0.34 4.51 9.94
C LEU A 42 0.60 3.94 11.00
N GLN A 43 1.41 2.94 10.66
CA GLN A 43 2.46 2.45 11.57
C GLN A 43 3.43 3.57 11.95
N GLN A 44 3.91 4.31 10.96
CA GLN A 44 4.82 5.42 11.18
C GLN A 44 4.18 6.57 11.97
N GLN A 45 2.88 6.82 11.80
CA GLN A 45 2.14 7.81 12.57
C GLN A 45 2.08 7.47 14.08
N ILE A 46 1.95 6.19 14.41
CA ILE A 46 2.01 5.73 15.81
C ILE A 46 3.40 5.99 16.38
N GLU A 47 4.46 5.67 15.64
CA GLU A 47 5.85 5.90 16.03
C GLU A 47 6.13 7.39 16.22
N ASP A 48 5.80 8.23 15.23
CA ASP A 48 5.96 9.69 15.26
C ASP A 48 5.22 10.32 16.45
N PHE A 49 3.99 9.88 16.71
CA PHE A 49 3.19 10.38 17.83
C PHE A 49 3.77 9.94 19.18
N SER A 50 4.23 8.69 19.28
CA SER A 50 4.88 8.17 20.49
C SER A 50 6.17 8.92 20.80
N ALA A 51 7.00 9.19 19.78
CA ALA A 51 8.23 9.95 19.90
C ALA A 51 7.96 11.40 20.31
N CYS A 52 6.93 12.04 19.73
CA CYS A 52 6.50 13.37 20.14
C CYS A 52 6.05 13.42 21.60
N LYS A 53 5.29 12.43 22.06
CA LYS A 53 4.89 12.35 23.48
C LYS A 53 6.09 12.17 24.40
N GLN A 54 7.02 11.30 24.03
CA GLN A 54 8.23 11.05 24.83
C GLN A 54 9.13 12.29 24.90
N PHE A 55 9.26 13.04 23.81
CA PHE A 55 10.04 14.28 23.77
C PHE A 55 9.42 15.38 24.63
N ASN A 56 8.09 15.43 24.71
CA ASN A 56 7.36 16.40 25.51
C ASN A 56 6.97 15.88 26.91
N ASP A 57 7.63 14.82 27.41
CA ASP A 57 7.32 14.27 28.72
C ASP A 57 7.55 15.32 29.83
N GLY A 58 6.60 15.44 30.75
CA GLY A 58 6.56 16.50 31.77
C GLY A 58 5.99 17.84 31.29
N ASN A 59 5.67 18.01 30.01
CA ASN A 59 4.93 19.17 29.52
C ASN A 59 3.43 18.96 29.76
N SER A 60 2.75 19.94 30.35
CA SER A 60 1.33 19.80 30.74
C SER A 60 0.36 19.78 29.56
N ASP A 61 0.81 20.24 28.38
CA ASP A 61 0.07 20.19 27.12
C ASP A 61 1.03 19.88 25.94
N PRO A 62 1.41 18.60 25.74
CA PRO A 62 2.30 18.20 24.65
C PRO A 62 1.57 18.32 23.31
N ASN A 63 1.87 19.37 22.54
CA ASN A 63 1.26 19.58 21.23
C ASN A 63 1.91 18.68 20.16
N CYS A 64 1.31 17.51 19.95
CA CYS A 64 1.68 16.56 18.89
C CYS A 64 0.76 16.63 17.66
N ARG A 65 -0.01 17.71 17.50
CA ARG A 65 -0.98 17.85 16.41
C ARG A 65 -0.32 17.77 15.02
N GLY A 66 0.89 18.30 14.89
CA GLY A 66 1.63 18.27 13.62
C GLY A 66 1.93 16.86 13.10
N SER A 67 2.15 15.88 13.97
CA SER A 67 2.40 14.49 13.52
C SER A 67 1.12 13.84 12.98
N ILE A 68 -0.03 14.16 13.57
CA ILE A 68 -1.35 13.71 13.10
C ILE A 68 -1.73 14.40 11.79
N GLU A 69 -1.53 15.71 11.69
CA GLU A 69 -1.82 16.47 10.46
C GLU A 69 -0.99 15.98 9.28
N SER A 70 0.31 15.74 9.47
CA SER A 70 1.19 15.24 8.41
C SER A 70 0.71 13.89 7.88
N ALA A 71 0.39 12.94 8.78
CA ALA A 71 -0.15 11.65 8.35
C ALA A 71 -1.50 11.78 7.63
N THR A 72 -2.34 12.72 8.06
CA THR A 72 -3.63 12.98 7.41
C THR A 72 -3.43 13.47 5.97
N ILE A 73 -2.49 14.41 5.75
CA ILE A 73 -2.16 14.92 4.42
C ILE A 73 -1.64 13.79 3.53
N ASP A 74 -0.74 12.96 4.05
CA ASP A 74 -0.16 11.83 3.30
C ASP A 74 -1.25 10.82 2.88
N LEU A 75 -2.19 10.50 3.77
CA LEU A 75 -3.29 9.58 3.46
C LEU A 75 -4.29 10.18 2.45
N GLN A 76 -4.54 11.49 2.52
CA GLN A 76 -5.36 12.20 1.53
C GLN A 76 -4.72 12.19 0.14
N GLN A 77 -3.41 12.40 0.07
CA GLN A 77 -2.67 12.33 -1.19
C GLN A 77 -2.74 10.91 -1.78
N ALA A 78 -2.53 9.87 -0.96
CA ALA A 78 -2.62 8.49 -1.43
C ALA A 78 -4.00 8.13 -2.02
N PHE A 79 -5.08 8.68 -1.46
CA PHE A 79 -6.41 8.54 -2.06
C PHE A 79 -6.55 9.26 -3.40
N SER A 80 -5.97 10.47 -3.53
CA SER A 80 -5.93 11.19 -4.80
C SER A 80 -5.18 10.37 -5.84
N ASP A 81 -4.02 9.81 -5.48
CA ASP A 81 -3.19 8.99 -6.35
C ASP A 81 -3.90 7.70 -6.76
N TYR A 82 -4.64 7.07 -5.84
CA TYR A 82 -5.51 5.93 -6.17
C TYR A 82 -6.61 6.32 -7.17
N GLY A 83 -7.25 7.48 -6.97
CA GLY A 83 -8.26 8.03 -7.88
C GLY A 83 -7.72 8.23 -9.30
N GLU A 84 -6.51 8.78 -9.42
CA GLU A 84 -5.82 8.92 -10.71
C GLU A 84 -5.45 7.55 -11.30
N CYS A 85 -4.93 6.62 -10.48
CA CYS A 85 -4.57 5.26 -10.88
C CYS A 85 -5.74 4.50 -11.49
N ILE A 86 -6.93 4.57 -10.87
CA ILE A 86 -8.13 3.89 -11.39
C ILE A 86 -8.78 4.63 -12.57
N ARG A 87 -8.55 5.94 -12.71
CA ARG A 87 -9.02 6.71 -13.87
C ARG A 87 -8.35 6.24 -15.15
N ASP A 88 -7.07 5.87 -15.07
CA ASP A 88 -6.27 5.37 -16.21
C ASP A 88 -6.64 3.93 -16.63
N ILE A 89 -7.57 3.28 -15.91
CA ILE A 89 -8.12 1.95 -16.24
C ILE A 89 -9.37 2.06 -17.14
N ARG A 90 -10.05 3.22 -17.13
CA ARG A 90 -11.23 3.49 -17.95
C ARG A 90 -10.85 3.82 -19.39
#